data_AF-S8BWW8-F1
#
_entry.id   AF-S8BWW8-F1
#
_cell.length_a   1.000
_cell.length_b   1.000
_cell.length_c   1.000
_cell.angle_alpha   90.00
_cell.angle_beta   90.00
_cell.angle_gamma   90.00
#
_symmetry.space_group_name_H-M   'P 1'
#
loop_
_entity.id
_entity.type
_entity.pdbx_description
1 polymer ?
#
loop_
_entity_poly.entity_id
_entity_poly.type
_entity_poly.pdbx_seq_one_letter_code
_entity_poly.pdbx_strand_id
1 'polypeptide(L)'
;MGHSTGCQDVMEYLCRLEVSQQADGLLDGAILQAPVSDREALAQIMGKDSYDRSWKHAQKLIKAGRGEEIMSTQITQNIFEAPCTASRWYSLSSPLHDGADDFFSSDTPMENLEATFGKITPARTPLLILYSGADEFTPQTVNKKAMVERWLDVCRRHGVNVDFANSGIIEGATHNFAKCTDAVVKDFLGRVGRFLKVVGGGGGFEGGLMSKV
;
A
#
# COMPACT_ATOMS: atom_id res chain seq x y z
N MET A 1 -10.54 5.87 -2.24
CA MET A 1 -9.90 5.45 -0.97
C MET A 1 -9.68 3.96 -1.03
N GLY A 2 -8.45 3.51 -0.85
CA GLY A 2 -8.10 2.11 -0.70
C GLY A 2 -8.05 1.73 0.78
N HIS A 3 -8.57 0.56 1.11
CA HIS A 3 -8.42 -0.08 2.42
C HIS A 3 -7.71 -1.42 2.20
N SER A 4 -6.73 -1.74 3.05
CA SER A 4 -6.03 -3.03 2.99
C SER A 4 -5.44 -3.26 1.59
N THR A 5 -5.70 -4.41 0.96
CA THR A 5 -5.28 -4.75 -0.40
C THR A 5 -5.78 -3.76 -1.45
N GLY A 6 -6.91 -3.07 -1.24
CA GLY A 6 -7.39 -2.00 -2.12
C GLY A 6 -6.44 -0.79 -2.18
N CYS A 7 -5.44 -0.69 -1.29
CA CYS A 7 -4.36 0.28 -1.43
C CYS A 7 -3.45 -0.03 -2.64
N GLN A 8 -3.34 -1.29 -3.05
CA GLN A 8 -2.58 -1.70 -4.26
C GLN A 8 -3.22 -1.10 -5.51
N ASP A 9 -4.55 -1.18 -5.63
CA ASP A 9 -5.28 -0.60 -6.76
C ASP A 9 -5.08 0.92 -6.84
N VAL A 10 -5.10 1.59 -5.69
CA VAL A 10 -4.82 3.04 -5.63
C VAL A 10 -3.38 3.33 -6.06
N MET A 11 -2.39 2.59 -5.56
CA MET A 11 -1.00 2.78 -5.94
C MET A 11 -0.77 2.52 -7.43
N GLU A 12 -1.33 1.45 -7.97
CA GLU A 12 -1.24 1.10 -9.39
C GLU A 12 -1.88 2.20 -10.26
N TYR A 13 -3.06 2.69 -9.88
CA TYR A 13 -3.70 3.81 -10.57
C TYR A 13 -2.84 5.07 -10.53
N LEU A 14 -2.34 5.44 -9.34
CA LEU A 14 -1.52 6.63 -9.11
C LEU A 14 -0.17 6.57 -9.86
N CYS A 15 0.49 5.41 -9.89
CA CYS A 15 1.76 5.21 -10.58
C CYS A 15 1.61 5.21 -12.11
N ARG A 16 0.40 4.97 -12.63
CA ARG A 16 0.09 4.92 -14.08
C ARG A 16 -0.81 6.07 -14.54
N LEU A 17 -0.98 7.11 -13.71
CA LEU A 17 -1.92 8.22 -13.95
C LEU A 17 -1.83 8.85 -15.34
N GLU A 18 -0.62 9.05 -15.88
CA GLU A 18 -0.46 9.63 -17.23
C GLU A 18 -1.14 8.77 -18.32
N VAL A 19 -1.16 7.45 -18.14
CA VAL A 19 -1.86 6.50 -19.02
C VAL A 19 -3.35 6.41 -18.65
N SER A 20 -3.67 6.36 -17.36
CA SER A 20 -5.06 6.24 -16.87
C SER A 20 -5.94 7.46 -17.18
N GLN A 21 -5.36 8.67 -17.23
CA GLN A 21 -6.09 9.90 -17.54
C GLN A 21 -6.51 10.03 -19.00
N GLN A 22 -5.88 9.30 -19.92
CA GLN A 22 -6.34 9.22 -21.30
C GLN A 22 -7.62 8.38 -21.43
N ALA A 23 -7.93 7.56 -20.42
CA ALA A 23 -9.03 6.60 -20.45
C ALA A 23 -10.27 7.06 -19.65
N ASP A 24 -10.17 7.41 -18.36
CA ASP A 24 -11.36 7.38 -17.49
C ASP A 24 -11.43 8.37 -16.30
N GLY A 25 -10.76 9.53 -16.38
CA GLY A 25 -11.05 10.67 -15.51
C GLY A 25 -10.04 10.99 -14.39
N LEU A 26 -10.23 12.16 -13.78
CA LEU A 26 -9.32 12.76 -12.80
C LEU A 26 -9.74 12.39 -11.37
N LEU A 27 -8.80 11.96 -10.54
CA LEU A 27 -9.01 11.82 -9.09
C LEU A 27 -8.73 13.14 -8.39
N ASP A 28 -9.70 13.65 -7.65
CA ASP A 28 -9.54 14.84 -6.80
C ASP A 28 -8.68 14.56 -5.54
N GLY A 29 -8.57 13.29 -5.14
CA GLY A 29 -7.73 12.87 -4.02
C GLY A 29 -7.72 11.37 -3.81
N ALA A 30 -6.68 10.89 -3.16
CA ALA A 30 -6.46 9.48 -2.82
C ALA A 30 -6.16 9.31 -1.33
N ILE A 31 -6.66 8.22 -0.76
CA ILE A 31 -6.43 7.85 0.65
C ILE A 31 -6.02 6.38 0.67
N LEU A 32 -4.91 6.06 1.33
CA LEU A 32 -4.46 4.72 1.66
C LEU A 32 -4.72 4.48 3.14
N GLN A 33 -5.56 3.50 3.50
CA GLN A 33 -5.83 3.14 4.89
C GLN A 33 -5.44 1.69 5.17
N ALA A 34 -4.59 1.51 6.18
CA ALA A 34 -3.90 0.25 6.48
C ALA A 34 -3.22 -0.37 5.24
N PRO A 35 -2.36 0.38 4.51
CA PRO A 35 -1.58 -0.19 3.42
C PRO A 35 -0.51 -1.14 3.98
N VAL A 36 -0.80 -2.43 4.03
CA VAL A 36 0.11 -3.47 4.54
C VAL A 36 0.68 -4.31 3.40
N SER A 37 1.82 -4.94 3.64
CA SER A 37 2.40 -5.91 2.72
C SER A 37 1.69 -7.26 2.85
N ASP A 38 1.02 -7.69 1.79
CA ASP A 38 0.50 -9.06 1.70
C ASP A 38 1.63 -10.08 1.78
N ARG A 39 2.79 -9.78 1.22
CA ARG A 39 3.95 -10.66 1.24
C ARG A 39 4.40 -10.95 2.67
N GLU A 40 4.55 -9.91 3.49
CA GLU A 40 4.92 -10.05 4.90
C GLU A 40 3.79 -10.69 5.74
N ALA A 41 2.53 -10.32 5.46
CA ALA A 41 1.36 -10.90 6.12
C ALA A 41 1.23 -12.41 5.82
N LEU A 42 1.35 -12.82 4.56
CA LEU A 42 1.32 -14.21 4.12
C LEU A 42 2.46 -15.02 4.73
N ALA A 43 3.68 -14.46 4.77
CA ALA A 43 4.82 -15.10 5.42
C ALA A 43 4.55 -15.37 6.92
N GLN A 44 3.90 -14.43 7.60
CA GLN A 44 3.49 -14.57 9.00
C GLN A 44 2.39 -15.63 9.18
N ILE A 45 1.36 -15.62 8.33
CA ILE A 45 0.17 -16.48 8.47
C ILE A 45 0.47 -17.95 8.09
N MET A 46 1.17 -18.18 6.98
CA MET A 46 1.39 -19.53 6.44
C MET A 46 2.47 -20.32 7.18
N GLY A 47 3.39 -19.62 7.83
CA GLY A 47 4.66 -20.17 8.26
C GLY A 47 5.62 -20.43 7.09
N LYS A 48 6.91 -20.48 7.40
CA LYS A 48 8.01 -20.43 6.42
C LYS A 48 7.88 -21.48 5.30
N ASP A 49 7.65 -22.74 5.63
CA ASP A 49 7.68 -23.82 4.64
C ASP A 49 6.48 -23.77 3.69
N SER A 50 5.28 -23.43 4.18
CA SER A 50 4.10 -23.29 3.33
C SER A 50 4.17 -22.04 2.46
N TYR A 51 4.65 -20.92 3.02
CA TYR A 51 4.95 -19.72 2.25
C TYR A 51 5.97 -19.99 1.15
N ASP A 52 7.12 -20.61 1.47
CA ASP A 52 8.17 -20.91 0.50
C ASP A 52 7.69 -21.84 -0.62
N ARG A 53 6.83 -22.81 -0.30
CA ARG A 53 6.23 -23.69 -1.30
C ARG A 53 5.24 -22.95 -2.19
N SER A 54 4.45 -22.03 -1.64
CA SER A 54 3.35 -21.39 -2.37
C SER A 54 3.87 -20.44 -3.45
N TRP A 55 4.77 -19.52 -3.12
CA TRP A 55 5.31 -18.58 -4.11
C TRP A 55 6.17 -19.29 -5.17
N LYS A 56 6.95 -20.32 -4.79
CA LYS A 56 7.74 -21.12 -5.76
C LYS A 56 6.86 -21.90 -6.72
N HIS A 57 5.74 -22.42 -6.23
CA HIS A 57 4.76 -23.10 -7.09
C HIS A 57 4.16 -22.14 -8.11
N ALA A 58 3.73 -20.95 -7.66
CA ALA A 58 3.25 -19.90 -8.53
C ALA A 58 4.29 -19.50 -9.59
N GLN A 59 5.56 -19.32 -9.17
CA GLN A 59 6.67 -19.02 -10.09
C GLN A 59 6.85 -20.11 -11.16
N LYS A 60 6.74 -21.38 -10.78
CA LYS A 60 6.85 -22.51 -11.73
C LYS A 60 5.73 -22.49 -12.76
N LEU A 61 4.50 -22.20 -12.35
CA LEU A 61 3.36 -22.09 -13.27
C LEU A 61 3.55 -20.92 -14.24
N ILE A 62 3.96 -19.75 -13.75
CA ILE A 62 4.25 -18.58 -14.59
C ILE A 62 5.33 -18.90 -15.63
N LYS A 63 6.44 -19.51 -15.21
CA LYS A 63 7.54 -19.92 -16.13
C LYS A 63 7.09 -20.96 -17.17
N ALA A 64 6.02 -21.71 -16.91
CA ALA A 64 5.42 -22.66 -17.83
C ALA A 64 4.30 -22.05 -18.70
N GLY A 65 4.09 -20.72 -18.66
CA GLY A 65 3.02 -20.05 -19.40
C GLY A 65 1.62 -20.26 -18.82
N ARG A 66 1.52 -20.71 -17.57
CA ARG A 66 0.27 -21.06 -16.86
C ARG A 66 -0.04 -20.08 -15.72
N GLY A 67 0.28 -18.80 -15.91
CA GLY A 67 0.05 -17.76 -14.89
C GLY A 67 -1.43 -17.61 -14.51
N GLU A 68 -2.34 -17.79 -15.46
CA GLU A 68 -3.80 -17.66 -15.25
C GLU A 68 -4.43 -18.89 -14.58
N GLU A 69 -3.65 -19.91 -14.26
CA GLU A 69 -4.16 -21.07 -13.54
C GLU A 69 -4.49 -20.74 -12.09
N ILE A 70 -5.66 -21.17 -11.64
CA ILE A 70 -6.08 -21.02 -10.25
C ILE A 70 -5.21 -21.92 -9.35
N MET A 71 -4.59 -21.30 -8.36
CA MET A 71 -3.79 -22.00 -7.36
C MET A 71 -4.66 -22.92 -6.51
N SER A 72 -4.19 -24.15 -6.27
CA SER A 72 -4.86 -25.09 -5.37
C SER A 72 -4.93 -24.55 -3.94
N THR A 73 -6.08 -24.72 -3.30
CA THR A 73 -6.30 -24.36 -1.89
C THR A 73 -5.41 -25.14 -0.92
N GLN A 74 -4.89 -26.30 -1.32
CA GLN A 74 -3.87 -27.03 -0.56
C GLN A 74 -2.54 -26.27 -0.47
N ILE A 75 -2.24 -25.45 -1.48
CA ILE A 75 -1.02 -24.64 -1.55
C ILE A 75 -1.24 -23.28 -0.89
N THR A 76 -2.37 -22.63 -1.16
CA THR A 76 -2.72 -21.31 -0.60
C THR A 76 -3.28 -21.37 0.82
N GLN A 77 -3.56 -22.57 1.33
CA GLN A 77 -4.12 -22.84 2.66
C GLN A 77 -5.46 -22.15 2.94
N ASN A 78 -6.26 -21.87 1.89
CA ASN A 78 -7.52 -21.12 2.00
C ASN A 78 -7.36 -19.74 2.68
N ILE A 79 -6.20 -19.09 2.56
CA ILE A 79 -6.02 -17.75 3.16
C ILE A 79 -6.92 -16.71 2.52
N PHE A 80 -7.17 -16.82 1.22
CA PHE A 80 -8.13 -15.98 0.52
C PHE A 80 -9.46 -16.72 0.33
N GLU A 81 -10.56 -16.01 0.55
CA GLU A 81 -11.91 -16.52 0.30
C GLU A 81 -12.17 -16.70 -1.20
N ALA A 82 -11.56 -15.85 -2.03
CA ALA A 82 -11.68 -15.90 -3.48
C ALA A 82 -10.54 -16.73 -4.12
N PRO A 83 -10.82 -17.44 -5.23
CA PRO A 83 -9.78 -18.08 -6.03
C PRO A 83 -8.71 -17.08 -6.49
N CYS A 84 -7.46 -17.50 -6.49
CA CYS A 84 -6.32 -16.67 -6.87
C CYS A 84 -5.51 -17.37 -7.96
N THR A 85 -5.21 -16.66 -9.06
CA THR A 85 -4.36 -17.19 -10.14
C THR A 85 -2.91 -17.27 -9.66
N ALA A 86 -2.09 -18.09 -10.33
CA ALA A 86 -0.65 -18.15 -10.05
C ALA A 86 0.03 -16.78 -10.25
N SER A 87 -0.35 -16.02 -11.28
CA SER A 87 0.13 -14.65 -11.53
C SER A 87 -0.15 -13.75 -10.34
N ARG A 88 -1.41 -13.68 -9.88
CA ARG A 88 -1.81 -12.83 -8.74
C ARG A 88 -1.17 -13.30 -7.44
N TRP A 89 -1.11 -14.61 -7.19
CA TRP A 89 -0.46 -15.14 -6.00
C TRP A 89 1.02 -14.79 -5.96
N TYR A 90 1.74 -14.94 -7.08
CA TYR A 90 3.15 -14.56 -7.15
C TYR A 90 3.34 -13.07 -6.92
N SER A 91 2.48 -12.24 -7.53
CA SER A 91 2.50 -10.79 -7.35
C SER A 91 2.39 -10.37 -5.88
N LEU A 92 1.60 -11.12 -5.10
CA LEU A 92 1.37 -10.91 -3.67
C LEU A 92 2.45 -11.49 -2.74
N SER A 93 3.13 -12.55 -3.17
CA SER A 93 3.92 -13.41 -2.26
C SER A 93 5.38 -13.56 -2.65
N SER A 94 5.82 -12.98 -3.76
CA SER A 94 7.22 -13.10 -4.16
C SER A 94 8.15 -12.38 -3.18
N PRO A 95 9.14 -13.05 -2.57
CA PRO A 95 10.14 -12.41 -1.71
C PRO A 95 11.21 -11.66 -2.50
N LEU A 96 11.13 -11.64 -3.83
CA LEU A 96 12.18 -11.12 -4.71
C LEU A 96 12.00 -9.63 -5.07
N HIS A 97 10.97 -8.98 -4.52
CA HIS A 97 10.58 -7.61 -4.87
C HIS A 97 10.28 -7.40 -6.37
N ASP A 98 9.88 -8.48 -7.05
CA ASP A 98 9.46 -8.50 -8.46
C ASP A 98 7.95 -8.74 -8.63
N GLY A 99 7.21 -8.83 -7.51
CA GLY A 99 5.76 -8.89 -7.50
C GLY A 99 5.17 -7.52 -7.83
N ALA A 100 4.19 -7.48 -8.74
CA ALA A 100 3.60 -6.22 -9.19
C ALA A 100 2.80 -5.49 -8.09
N ASP A 101 2.39 -6.20 -7.04
CA ASP A 101 1.58 -5.67 -5.94
C ASP A 101 2.39 -5.40 -4.66
N ASP A 102 3.72 -5.62 -4.67
CA ASP A 102 4.59 -5.45 -3.51
C ASP A 102 5.02 -3.98 -3.30
N PHE A 103 4.05 -3.13 -2.94
CA PHE A 103 4.29 -1.69 -2.70
C PHE A 103 4.71 -1.36 -1.27
N PHE A 104 4.34 -2.20 -0.30
CA PHE A 104 4.29 -1.83 1.12
C PHE A 104 5.21 -2.65 2.02
N SER A 105 6.05 -3.53 1.47
CA SER A 105 6.98 -4.32 2.28
C SER A 105 7.99 -3.46 3.02
N SER A 106 8.24 -3.80 4.28
CA SER A 106 9.08 -2.99 5.16
C SER A 106 10.56 -2.88 4.72
N ASP A 107 11.05 -3.88 4.01
CA ASP A 107 12.40 -4.00 3.45
C ASP A 107 12.49 -3.57 1.98
N THR A 108 11.42 -2.99 1.40
CA THR A 108 11.42 -2.54 0.00
C THR A 108 12.63 -1.64 -0.29
N PRO A 109 13.45 -1.97 -1.31
CA PRO A 109 14.61 -1.16 -1.69
C PRO A 109 14.23 0.28 -2.03
N MET A 110 15.15 1.22 -1.81
CA MET A 110 14.91 2.64 -2.09
C MET A 110 14.53 2.88 -3.56
N GLU A 111 15.21 2.22 -4.49
CA GLU A 111 14.93 2.30 -5.93
C GLU A 111 13.49 1.90 -6.27
N ASN A 112 12.94 0.88 -5.59
CA ASN A 112 11.55 0.46 -5.78
C ASN A 112 10.56 1.46 -5.17
N LEU A 113 10.88 2.06 -4.02
CA LEU A 113 10.06 3.14 -3.45
C LEU A 113 10.05 4.37 -4.36
N GLU A 114 11.19 4.76 -4.93
CA GLU A 114 11.29 5.85 -5.89
C GLU A 114 10.53 5.54 -7.19
N ALA A 115 10.57 4.28 -7.63
CA ALA A 115 9.83 3.81 -8.79
C ALA A 115 8.31 3.67 -8.57
N THR A 116 7.84 3.82 -7.33
CA THR A 116 6.41 3.73 -6.95
C THR A 116 5.95 5.03 -6.31
N PHE A 117 6.13 5.22 -5.00
CA PHE A 117 5.81 6.44 -4.28
C PHE A 117 6.42 7.68 -4.93
N GLY A 118 7.66 7.61 -5.44
CA GLY A 118 8.33 8.72 -6.13
C GLY A 118 7.80 9.01 -7.54
N LYS A 119 7.05 8.09 -8.15
CA LYS A 119 6.43 8.26 -9.47
C LYS A 119 5.00 8.77 -9.42
N ILE A 120 4.35 8.76 -8.25
CA ILE A 120 3.00 9.29 -8.09
C ILE A 120 3.01 10.73 -8.63
N THR A 121 2.23 10.99 -9.68
CA THR A 121 2.35 12.23 -10.45
C THR A 121 2.16 13.45 -9.52
N PRO A 122 3.21 14.27 -9.33
CA PRO A 122 3.27 15.29 -8.27
C PRO A 122 2.13 16.32 -8.25
N ALA A 123 1.52 16.62 -9.39
CA ALA A 123 0.88 17.91 -9.58
C ALA A 123 -0.63 17.96 -9.39
N ARG A 124 -1.35 16.83 -9.23
CA ARG A 124 -2.83 16.87 -9.33
C ARG A 124 -3.64 16.12 -8.29
N THR A 125 -3.18 15.01 -7.74
CA THR A 125 -4.00 14.19 -6.84
C THR A 125 -3.38 14.19 -5.44
N PRO A 126 -3.91 15.00 -4.50
CA PRO A 126 -3.62 14.92 -3.08
C PRO A 126 -3.66 13.48 -2.56
N LEU A 127 -2.66 13.11 -1.75
CA LEU A 127 -2.54 11.79 -1.14
C LEU A 127 -2.54 11.88 0.39
N LEU A 128 -3.31 11.00 1.02
CA LEU A 128 -3.30 10.79 2.47
C LEU A 128 -2.92 9.34 2.77
N ILE A 129 -1.88 9.13 3.59
CA ILE A 129 -1.42 7.79 3.98
C ILE A 129 -1.68 7.58 5.47
N LEU A 130 -2.55 6.63 5.82
CA LEU A 130 -2.96 6.34 7.19
C LEU A 130 -2.66 4.89 7.53
N TYR A 131 -1.54 4.67 8.22
CA TYR A 131 -1.09 3.34 8.61
C TYR A 131 -1.59 3.00 10.02
N SER A 132 -2.10 1.79 10.21
CA SER A 132 -2.64 1.32 11.50
C SER A 132 -1.50 0.94 12.46
N GLY A 133 -1.38 1.64 13.60
CA GLY A 133 -0.27 1.44 14.53
C GLY A 133 -0.25 0.06 15.19
N ALA A 134 -1.43 -0.48 15.51
CA ALA A 134 -1.63 -1.80 16.08
C ALA A 134 -2.06 -2.87 15.04
N ASP A 135 -1.79 -2.62 13.75
CA ASP A 135 -2.10 -3.57 12.67
C ASP A 135 -1.48 -4.96 12.92
N GLU A 136 -2.32 -5.98 12.91
CA GLU A 136 -2.02 -7.37 13.20
C GLU A 136 -1.38 -8.14 12.03
N PHE A 137 -1.45 -7.59 10.80
CA PHE A 137 -0.87 -8.20 9.61
C PHE A 137 0.58 -7.76 9.35
N THR A 138 1.06 -6.76 10.08
CA THR A 138 2.47 -6.37 10.05
C THR A 138 3.27 -7.14 11.10
N PRO A 139 4.43 -7.73 10.76
CA PRO A 139 5.29 -8.35 11.76
C PRO A 139 5.68 -7.39 12.89
N GLN A 140 5.66 -7.86 14.13
CA GLN A 140 5.99 -7.03 15.31
C GLN A 140 7.42 -6.49 15.31
N THR A 141 8.32 -7.12 14.55
CA THR A 141 9.71 -6.70 14.38
C THR A 141 9.85 -5.46 13.50
N VAL A 142 8.82 -5.10 12.72
CA VAL A 142 8.84 -3.95 11.81
C VAL A 142 8.65 -2.66 12.58
N ASN A 143 9.57 -1.70 12.39
CA ASN A 143 9.37 -0.34 12.84
C ASN A 143 8.42 0.39 11.86
N LYS A 144 7.11 0.28 12.11
CA LYS A 144 6.04 0.87 11.27
C LYS A 144 6.21 2.37 11.06
N LYS A 145 6.62 3.11 12.10
CA LYS A 145 6.82 4.56 12.01
C LYS A 145 7.96 4.90 11.06
N ALA A 146 9.12 4.27 11.22
CA ALA A 146 10.27 4.49 10.33
C ALA A 146 9.97 4.05 8.89
N MET A 147 9.19 2.98 8.70
CA MET A 147 8.76 2.53 7.38
C MET A 147 7.88 3.58 6.68
N VAL A 148 6.86 4.10 7.36
CA VAL A 148 5.97 5.13 6.80
C VAL A 148 6.75 6.44 6.56
N GLU A 149 7.66 6.81 7.45
CA GLU A 149 8.55 7.97 7.26
C GLU A 149 9.38 7.83 5.99
N ARG A 150 9.93 6.64 5.69
CA ARG A 150 10.65 6.40 4.42
C ARG A 150 9.78 6.66 3.18
N TRP A 151 8.51 6.25 3.20
CA TRP A 151 7.59 6.49 2.08
C TRP A 151 7.30 7.99 1.91
N LEU A 152 7.03 8.68 3.02
CA LEU A 152 6.80 10.13 3.03
C LEU A 152 8.03 10.91 2.58
N ASP A 153 9.23 10.47 2.94
CA ASP A 153 10.47 11.10 2.51
C ASP A 153 10.70 10.96 1.01
N VAL A 154 10.41 9.79 0.43
CA VAL A 154 10.42 9.60 -1.03
C VAL A 154 9.41 10.54 -1.69
N CYS A 155 8.17 10.56 -1.20
CA CYS A 155 7.13 11.48 -1.71
C CYS A 155 7.60 12.94 -1.68
N ARG A 156 8.21 13.38 -0.57
CA ARG A 156 8.70 14.75 -0.40
C ARG A 156 9.83 15.09 -1.37
N ARG A 157 10.80 14.19 -1.54
CA ARG A 157 11.94 14.39 -2.47
C ARG A 157 11.49 14.49 -3.92
N HIS A 158 10.41 13.80 -4.27
CA HIS A 158 9.85 13.77 -5.62
C HIS A 158 8.71 14.78 -5.84
N GLY A 159 8.42 15.62 -4.84
CA GLY A 159 7.41 16.68 -4.94
C GLY A 159 5.95 16.18 -4.96
N VAL A 160 5.70 14.93 -4.53
CA VAL A 160 4.35 14.36 -4.47
C VAL A 160 3.46 15.17 -3.53
N ASN A 161 2.25 15.51 -3.99
CA ASN A 161 1.23 16.24 -3.24
C ASN A 161 0.63 15.36 -2.12
N VAL A 162 1.34 15.25 -1.00
CA VAL A 162 0.91 14.50 0.18
C VAL A 162 0.46 15.44 1.29
N ASP A 163 -0.63 15.11 1.97
CA ASP A 163 -0.99 15.73 3.25
C ASP A 163 -0.04 15.22 4.34
N PHE A 164 1.17 15.78 4.40
CA PHE A 164 2.19 15.40 5.38
C PHE A 164 1.77 15.65 6.82
N ALA A 165 0.86 16.61 7.06
CA ALA A 165 0.42 16.96 8.40
C ALA A 165 -0.52 15.91 8.99
N ASN A 166 -1.33 15.24 8.14
CA ASN A 166 -2.29 14.23 8.58
C ASN A 166 -1.85 12.79 8.26
N SER A 167 -0.94 12.59 7.31
CA SER A 167 -0.39 11.26 7.00
C SER A 167 0.50 10.73 8.13
N GLY A 168 0.52 9.43 8.31
CA GLY A 168 1.36 8.75 9.31
C GLY A 168 0.66 7.59 10.00
N ILE A 169 1.12 7.31 11.22
CA ILE A 169 0.57 6.26 12.08
C ILE A 169 -0.68 6.76 12.79
N ILE A 170 -1.71 5.93 12.83
CA ILE A 170 -2.86 6.06 13.72
C ILE A 170 -2.61 5.11 14.90
N GLU A 171 -2.20 5.69 16.03
CA GLU A 171 -1.80 4.93 17.21
C GLU A 171 -2.96 4.07 17.73
N GLY A 172 -2.68 2.81 18.03
CA GLY A 172 -3.69 1.87 18.55
C GLY A 172 -4.74 1.38 17.54
N ALA A 173 -4.68 1.80 16.27
CA ALA A 173 -5.58 1.28 15.24
C ALA A 173 -5.18 -0.13 14.82
N THR A 174 -6.13 -1.07 14.87
CA THR A 174 -6.03 -2.40 14.23
C THR A 174 -6.28 -2.27 12.72
N HIS A 175 -6.05 -3.34 11.96
CA HIS A 175 -6.13 -3.31 10.50
C HIS A 175 -7.45 -2.73 9.97
N ASN A 176 -8.56 -3.24 10.51
CA ASN A 176 -9.93 -2.85 10.15
C ASN A 176 -10.63 -2.03 11.25
N PHE A 177 -9.88 -1.48 12.21
CA PHE A 177 -10.40 -0.78 13.38
C PHE A 177 -11.31 -1.63 14.30
N ALA A 178 -11.32 -2.96 14.16
CA ALA A 178 -12.06 -3.83 15.06
C ALA A 178 -11.60 -3.63 16.51
N LYS A 179 -12.57 -3.38 17.39
CA LYS A 179 -12.36 -3.18 18.85
C LYS A 179 -11.47 -1.97 19.19
N CYS A 180 -11.25 -1.04 18.26
CA CYS A 180 -10.59 0.22 18.57
C CYS A 180 -11.45 1.10 19.48
N THR A 181 -10.78 1.96 20.27
CA THR A 181 -11.49 2.94 21.10
C THR A 181 -12.06 4.07 20.25
N ASP A 182 -13.07 4.77 20.77
CA ASP A 182 -13.63 5.96 20.13
C ASP A 182 -12.58 7.01 19.81
N ALA A 183 -11.53 7.14 20.63
CA ALA A 183 -10.46 8.10 20.41
C ALA A 183 -9.66 7.78 19.13
N VAL A 184 -9.36 6.49 18.90
CA VAL A 184 -8.65 6.01 17.71
C VAL A 184 -9.49 6.24 16.45
N VAL A 185 -10.78 5.91 16.51
CA VAL A 185 -11.72 6.15 15.40
C VAL A 185 -11.87 7.66 15.12
N LYS A 186 -11.95 8.50 16.17
CA LYS A 186 -12.02 9.96 16.02
C LYS A 186 -10.75 10.56 15.42
N ASP A 187 -9.57 10.04 15.74
CA ASP A 187 -8.33 10.49 15.09
C ASP A 187 -8.35 10.20 13.59
N PHE A 188 -8.68 8.96 13.21
CA PHE A 188 -8.85 8.56 11.81
C PHE A 188 -9.83 9.47 11.06
N LEU A 189 -11.07 9.59 11.56
CA LEU A 189 -12.10 10.41 10.92
C LEU A 189 -11.73 11.89 10.89
N GLY A 190 -11.04 12.39 11.92
CA GLY A 190 -10.57 13.77 11.99
C GLY A 190 -9.52 14.07 10.91
N ARG A 191 -8.56 13.17 10.69
CA ARG A 191 -7.54 13.29 9.63
C ARG A 191 -8.19 13.24 8.24
N VAL A 192 -9.07 12.27 8.01
CA VAL A 192 -9.82 12.16 6.75
C VAL A 192 -10.67 13.41 6.50
N GLY A 193 -11.39 13.91 7.51
CA GLY A 193 -12.21 15.10 7.38
C GLY A 193 -11.41 16.36 7.06
N ARG A 194 -10.24 16.55 7.68
CA ARG A 194 -9.33 17.66 7.35
C ARG A 194 -8.81 17.55 5.92
N PHE A 195 -8.40 16.36 5.50
CA PHE A 195 -7.95 16.11 4.14
C PHE A 195 -9.05 16.43 3.10
N LEU A 196 -10.26 15.89 3.30
CA LEU A 196 -11.40 16.12 2.40
C LEU A 196 -11.83 17.59 2.34
N LYS A 197 -11.67 18.36 3.42
CA LYS A 197 -11.96 19.80 3.42
C LYS A 197 -11.02 20.57 2.48
N VAL A 198 -9.75 20.19 2.41
CA VAL A 198 -8.77 20.80 1.49
C VAL A 198 -9.09 20.40 0.05
N VAL A 199 -9.28 19.09 -0.19
CA VAL A 199 -9.62 18.55 -1.52
C VAL A 199 -10.91 19.17 -2.07
N GLY A 200 -11.98 19.22 -1.26
CA GLY A 200 -13.27 19.80 -1.67
C GLY A 200 -13.23 21.31 -1.90
N GLY A 201 -12.20 21.99 -1.40
CA GLY A 201 -11.92 23.40 -1.69
C GLY A 201 -11.07 23.63 -2.95
N GLY A 202 -10.68 22.56 -3.67
CA GLY A 202 -9.74 22.62 -4.80
C GLY A 202 -8.29 22.91 -4.39
N GLY A 203 -7.96 22.77 -3.11
CA GLY A 203 -6.63 23.01 -2.58
C GLY A 203 -5.67 21.83 -2.79
N GLY A 204 -4.38 22.12 -2.87
CA GLY A 204 -3.30 21.14 -2.81
C GLY A 204 -2.55 21.24 -1.48
N PHE A 205 -1.77 20.21 -1.16
CA PHE A 205 -0.80 20.23 -0.09
C PHE A 205 0.55 20.54 -0.72
N GLU A 206 1.06 21.77 -0.52
CA GLU A 206 2.35 22.16 -1.07
C GLU A 206 3.44 21.21 -0.56
N GLY A 207 4.09 20.50 -1.49
CA GLY A 207 5.28 19.73 -1.19
C GLY A 207 6.35 20.68 -0.69
N GLY A 208 6.68 20.59 0.61
CA GLY A 208 7.65 21.46 1.26
C GLY A 208 9.04 21.37 0.62
N LEU A 209 9.26 22.14 -0.45
CA LEU A 209 10.54 22.77 -0.72
C LEU A 209 10.43 24.19 -0.17
N MET A 210 10.85 24.39 1.08
CA MET A 210 11.35 25.70 1.44
C MET A 210 12.55 25.98 0.54
N SER A 211 12.39 26.91 -0.39
CA SER A 211 13.51 27.55 -1.06
C SER A 211 14.45 28.06 0.03
N LYS A 212 15.68 27.55 0.08
CA LYS A 212 16.75 28.18 0.84
C LYS A 212 16.94 29.58 0.24
N VAL A 213 16.57 30.60 1.00
CA VAL A 213 17.14 31.94 0.86
C VAL A 213 18.51 31.92 1.54
#